data_AF-R7YXU2-F1
#
_entry.id   AF-R7YXU2-F1
#
_cell.length_a   1.000
_cell.length_b   1.000
_cell.length_c   1.000
_cell.angle_alpha   90.00
_cell.angle_beta   90.00
_cell.angle_gamma   90.00
#
_symmetry.space_group_name_H-M   'P 1'
#
loop_
_entity.id
_entity.type
_entity.pdbx_description
1 polymer ?
#
loop_
_entity_poly.entity_id
_entity_poly.type
_entity_poly.pdbx_seq_one_letter_code
_entity_poly.pdbx_strand_id
1 'polypeptide(L)'
;MFHTPNLTGIRKKVIPPRINEGWGLQHMKLYGVDDELVMSGANLSNDYFTNRQDRYHGFSSKEITDYFKRIHDAVSSISYRIQPNPDEASGYTMEWPSTNPGPPPLTDPKGFIKQAATILDPLIRPSTQVIPAPTTSKTLVYPLFQFTPLLKPDTSTELPALRTVLTALTKPALARSSWTFTAGYFNMTPEVRSLLLATNPARGTVIAASPWANGFYGSKGVSGMLPAAYTLLSRRFLDAVSRVGLSQQITLKEWRRGTVNEPGGWTYHAKGLWVTLPGEEAPSITLVGSSNYTKRSYSLDLEANALIVTRDQELMRRLGDEEKWLQEYATVMERDDYAKVDRRVGLHVRIAMWLVTILGGAL
;
A
#
# COMPACT_ATOMS: atom_id res chain seq x y z
N MET A 1 -18.25 10.84 -2.45
CA MET A 1 -17.08 11.09 -1.57
C MET A 1 -17.22 10.28 -0.30
N PHE A 2 -16.33 9.32 -0.09
CA PHE A 2 -16.25 8.58 1.16
C PHE A 2 -15.72 9.49 2.28
N HIS A 3 -16.23 9.33 3.50
CA HIS A 3 -15.71 10.02 4.68
C HIS A 3 -15.46 9.00 5.80
N THR A 4 -14.24 9.01 6.35
CA THR A 4 -13.87 8.10 7.44
C THR A 4 -14.74 8.31 8.69
N PRO A 5 -15.16 7.23 9.39
CA PRO A 5 -15.84 7.34 10.68
C PRO A 5 -14.87 7.68 11.84
N ASN A 6 -13.55 7.65 11.61
CA ASN A 6 -12.54 7.88 12.64
C ASN A 6 -12.29 9.38 12.93
N LEU A 7 -12.77 10.28 12.07
CA LEU A 7 -12.59 11.73 12.19
C LEU A 7 -13.94 12.45 12.40
N THR A 8 -14.42 12.47 13.65
CA THR A 8 -15.70 13.09 14.02
C THR A 8 -15.61 13.98 15.27
N GLY A 9 -16.64 14.80 15.51
CA GLY A 9 -16.77 15.62 16.71
C GLY A 9 -15.65 16.66 16.91
N ILE A 10 -15.16 16.79 18.15
CA ILE A 10 -14.11 17.76 18.54
C ILE A 10 -12.81 17.52 17.73
N ARG A 11 -12.49 16.27 17.39
CA ARG A 11 -11.29 15.94 16.61
C ARG A 11 -11.32 16.62 15.24
N LYS A 12 -12.45 16.60 14.55
CA LYS A 12 -12.63 17.31 13.27
C LYS A 12 -12.52 18.84 13.41
N LYS A 13 -12.91 19.41 14.55
CA LYS A 13 -12.86 20.87 14.79
C LYS A 13 -11.45 21.39 15.09
N VAL A 14 -10.57 20.55 15.65
CA VAL A 14 -9.25 20.97 16.16
C VAL A 14 -8.12 20.55 15.21
N ILE A 15 -8.30 19.52 14.39
CA ILE A 15 -7.27 19.03 13.47
C ILE A 15 -7.23 19.88 12.19
N PRO A 16 -6.08 20.46 11.82
CA PRO A 16 -5.92 21.18 10.56
C PRO A 16 -6.25 20.30 9.35
N PRO A 17 -6.91 20.83 8.30
CA PRO A 17 -7.31 20.05 7.12
C PRO A 17 -6.18 19.24 6.46
N ARG A 18 -4.94 19.74 6.52
CA ARG A 18 -3.74 19.06 5.99
C ARG A 18 -3.37 17.76 6.73
N ILE A 19 -3.93 17.51 7.91
CA ILE A 19 -3.67 16.31 8.72
C ILE A 19 -4.89 15.36 8.67
N ASN A 20 -6.00 15.76 8.04
CA ASN A 20 -7.21 14.93 7.90
C ASN A 20 -6.93 13.59 7.21
N GLU A 21 -6.01 13.58 6.24
CA GLU A 21 -5.58 12.37 5.53
C GLU A 21 -5.00 11.30 6.48
N GLY A 22 -4.39 11.73 7.59
CA GLY A 22 -3.80 10.86 8.60
C GLY A 22 -4.81 10.07 9.45
N TRP A 23 -6.11 10.29 9.29
CA TRP A 23 -7.18 9.64 10.06
C TRP A 23 -8.00 8.62 9.27
N GLY A 24 -7.59 8.36 8.03
CA GLY A 24 -8.15 7.32 7.18
C GLY A 24 -8.88 7.86 5.97
N LEU A 25 -8.62 7.24 4.82
CA LEU A 25 -9.21 7.62 3.54
C LEU A 25 -9.68 6.39 2.77
N GLN A 26 -10.54 6.61 1.79
CA GLN A 26 -10.65 5.66 0.68
C GLN A 26 -9.36 5.78 -0.12
N HIS A 27 -8.60 4.68 -0.18
CA HIS A 27 -7.26 4.67 -0.77
C HIS A 27 -7.12 3.65 -1.90
N MET A 28 -8.20 3.00 -2.35
CA MET A 28 -8.19 2.11 -3.52
C MET A 28 -8.06 2.89 -4.83
N LYS A 29 -7.29 2.39 -5.80
CA LYS A 29 -7.18 2.96 -7.17
C LYS A 29 -7.51 1.87 -8.17
N LEU A 30 -8.71 1.99 -8.71
CA LEU A 30 -9.32 1.03 -9.63
C LEU A 30 -9.80 1.84 -10.83
N TYR A 31 -9.28 1.51 -12.02
CA TYR A 31 -9.64 2.19 -13.27
C TYR A 31 -10.26 1.17 -14.21
N GLY A 32 -11.60 1.13 -14.25
CA GLY A 32 -12.35 0.16 -15.03
C GLY A 32 -13.00 0.77 -16.28
N VAL A 33 -12.91 0.07 -17.41
CA VAL A 33 -13.62 0.37 -18.67
C VAL A 33 -14.08 -0.96 -19.26
N ASP A 34 -15.40 -1.13 -19.42
CA ASP A 34 -16.01 -2.38 -19.90
C ASP A 34 -15.54 -3.61 -19.09
N ASP A 35 -14.82 -4.53 -19.74
CA ASP A 35 -14.27 -5.74 -19.12
C ASP A 35 -12.78 -5.59 -18.74
N GLU A 36 -12.23 -4.38 -18.83
CA GLU A 36 -10.85 -4.06 -18.47
C GLU A 36 -10.75 -3.32 -17.14
N LEU A 37 -9.75 -3.70 -16.34
CA LEU A 37 -9.41 -3.05 -15.09
C LEU A 37 -7.91 -2.79 -15.04
N VAL A 38 -7.50 -1.55 -14.75
CA VAL A 38 -6.14 -1.23 -14.33
C VAL A 38 -6.12 -1.07 -12.81
N MET A 39 -5.30 -1.89 -12.15
CA MET A 39 -4.96 -1.73 -10.74
C MET A 39 -3.60 -1.05 -10.59
N SER A 40 -3.52 -0.09 -9.67
CA SER A 40 -2.31 0.70 -9.45
C SER A 40 -2.25 1.24 -8.03
N GLY A 41 -1.10 1.77 -7.65
CA GLY A 41 -0.94 2.68 -6.52
C GLY A 41 -1.13 4.17 -6.87
N ALA A 42 -1.23 4.49 -8.15
CA ALA A 42 -1.20 5.85 -8.70
C ALA A 42 -2.56 6.53 -8.73
N ASN A 43 -2.60 7.83 -8.39
CA ASN A 43 -3.77 8.69 -8.60
C ASN A 43 -3.82 9.21 -10.05
N LEU A 44 -4.97 9.74 -10.46
CA LEU A 44 -5.11 10.49 -11.71
C LEU A 44 -4.65 11.96 -11.51
N SER A 45 -3.35 12.16 -11.34
CA SER A 45 -2.76 13.49 -11.21
C SER A 45 -1.50 13.63 -12.07
N ASN A 46 -1.17 14.88 -12.42
CA ASN A 46 -0.10 15.19 -13.37
C ASN A 46 1.24 14.53 -13.02
N ASP A 47 1.59 14.45 -11.74
CA ASP A 47 2.81 13.80 -11.26
C ASP A 47 2.87 12.31 -11.63
N TYR A 48 1.80 11.54 -11.43
CA TYR A 48 1.76 10.12 -11.85
C TYR A 48 1.85 9.90 -13.35
N PHE A 49 1.40 10.87 -14.15
CA PHE A 49 1.52 10.82 -15.60
C PHE A 49 2.88 11.29 -16.12
N THR A 50 3.72 11.92 -15.29
CA THR A 50 4.94 12.59 -15.78
C THR A 50 6.21 12.17 -15.05
N ASN A 51 6.25 12.20 -13.73
CA ASN A 51 7.50 12.07 -12.96
C ASN A 51 7.34 11.41 -11.59
N ARG A 52 6.33 10.57 -11.41
CA ARG A 52 6.14 9.75 -10.21
C ARG A 52 6.05 8.27 -10.58
N GLN A 53 7.09 7.53 -10.23
CA GLN A 53 7.19 6.10 -10.50
C GLN A 53 6.20 5.32 -9.64
N ASP A 54 5.27 4.61 -10.26
CA ASP A 54 4.36 3.65 -9.63
C ASP A 54 4.23 2.41 -10.55
N ARG A 55 3.31 1.49 -10.25
CA ARG A 55 3.05 0.25 -11.00
C ARG A 55 1.65 0.23 -11.57
N TYR A 56 1.47 -0.41 -12.72
CA TYR A 56 0.19 -0.46 -13.43
C TYR A 56 -0.03 -1.86 -14.00
N HIS A 57 -1.03 -2.57 -13.50
CA HIS A 57 -1.37 -3.93 -13.94
C HIS A 57 -2.76 -3.91 -14.57
N GLY A 58 -2.83 -4.24 -15.86
CA GLY A 58 -4.07 -4.35 -16.61
C GLY A 58 -4.61 -5.78 -16.60
N PHE A 59 -5.91 -5.91 -16.36
CA PHE A 59 -6.67 -7.16 -16.40
C PHE A 59 -7.78 -7.01 -17.43
N SER A 60 -7.76 -7.81 -18.50
CA SER A 60 -8.87 -7.92 -19.44
C SER A 60 -9.67 -9.18 -19.08
N SER A 61 -10.60 -9.03 -18.13
CA SER A 61 -11.47 -10.12 -17.64
C SER A 61 -12.73 -9.52 -17.05
N LYS A 62 -13.87 -9.91 -17.62
CA LYS A 62 -15.19 -9.55 -17.13
C LYS A 62 -15.38 -9.92 -15.66
N GLU A 63 -14.94 -11.12 -15.26
CA GLU A 63 -15.11 -11.63 -13.91
C GLU A 63 -14.35 -10.80 -12.87
N ILE A 64 -13.11 -10.42 -13.19
CA ILE A 64 -12.28 -9.56 -12.33
C ILE A 64 -12.92 -8.17 -12.27
N THR A 65 -13.29 -7.60 -13.41
CA THR A 65 -13.86 -6.25 -13.49
C THR A 65 -15.20 -6.17 -12.76
N ASP A 66 -16.10 -7.13 -12.95
CA ASP A 66 -17.37 -7.22 -12.21
C ASP A 66 -17.14 -7.39 -10.71
N TYR A 67 -16.10 -8.13 -10.29
CA TYR A 67 -15.75 -8.29 -8.88
C TYR A 67 -15.38 -6.94 -8.25
N PHE A 68 -14.42 -6.22 -8.83
CA PHE A 68 -13.99 -4.93 -8.30
C PHE A 68 -15.08 -3.85 -8.44
N LYS A 69 -15.94 -3.94 -9.47
CA LYS A 69 -17.12 -3.08 -9.61
C LYS A 69 -18.08 -3.24 -8.42
N ARG A 70 -18.37 -4.46 -7.96
CA ARG A 70 -19.24 -4.67 -6.78
C ARG A 70 -18.67 -4.01 -5.53
N ILE A 71 -17.35 -4.06 -5.34
CA ILE A 71 -16.69 -3.38 -4.21
C ILE A 71 -16.77 -1.87 -4.36
N HIS A 72 -16.52 -1.34 -5.55
CA HIS A 72 -16.68 0.08 -5.86
C HIS A 72 -18.10 0.56 -5.53
N ASP A 73 -19.11 -0.11 -6.08
CA ASP A 73 -20.52 0.24 -5.90
C ASP A 73 -20.94 0.18 -4.43
N ALA A 74 -20.46 -0.84 -3.68
CA ALA A 74 -20.67 -0.96 -2.25
C ALA A 74 -20.11 0.25 -1.48
N VAL A 75 -18.87 0.66 -1.75
CA VAL A 75 -18.27 1.84 -1.12
C VAL A 75 -18.97 3.13 -1.56
N SER A 76 -19.42 3.23 -2.82
CA SER A 76 -20.24 4.35 -3.28
C SER A 76 -21.57 4.45 -2.55
N SER A 77 -22.23 3.31 -2.28
CA SER A 77 -23.53 3.27 -1.59
C SER A 77 -23.48 3.79 -0.15
N ILE A 78 -22.29 3.81 0.46
CA ILE A 78 -22.05 4.33 1.83
C ILE A 78 -21.26 5.65 1.82
N SER A 79 -21.29 6.38 0.70
CA SER A 79 -20.56 7.64 0.51
C SER A 79 -21.51 8.82 0.31
N TYR A 80 -21.03 10.04 0.61
CA TYR A 80 -21.77 11.27 0.32
C TYR A 80 -21.84 11.52 -1.18
N ARG A 81 -22.96 12.05 -1.66
CA ARG A 81 -23.10 12.61 -3.01
C ARG A 81 -22.55 14.03 -3.01
N ILE A 82 -21.72 14.35 -4.00
CA ILE A 82 -21.18 15.69 -4.19
C ILE A 82 -22.10 16.43 -5.17
N GLN A 83 -22.57 17.60 -4.77
CA GLN A 83 -23.37 18.47 -5.63
C GLN A 83 -22.63 19.81 -5.81
N PRO A 84 -22.54 20.34 -7.04
CA PRO A 84 -21.99 21.67 -7.26
C PRO A 84 -22.78 22.71 -6.46
N ASN A 85 -22.07 23.59 -5.76
CA ASN A 85 -22.68 24.72 -5.05
C ASN A 85 -21.75 25.93 -5.11
N PRO A 86 -22.01 26.91 -6.00
CA PRO A 86 -21.21 28.11 -6.13
C PRO A 86 -21.18 28.99 -4.87
N ASP A 87 -22.17 28.87 -3.98
CA ASP A 87 -22.28 29.69 -2.77
C ASP A 87 -21.38 29.18 -1.63
N GLU A 88 -20.93 27.93 -1.72
CA GLU A 88 -19.96 27.36 -0.77
C GLU A 88 -18.54 27.71 -1.21
N ALA A 89 -17.67 28.07 -0.25
CA ALA A 89 -16.26 28.37 -0.55
C ALA A 89 -15.50 27.18 -1.17
N SER A 90 -15.96 25.95 -0.92
CA SER A 90 -15.44 24.73 -1.54
C SER A 90 -15.94 24.50 -2.98
N GLY A 91 -16.95 25.24 -3.43
CA GLY A 91 -17.62 25.04 -4.72
C GLY A 91 -18.57 23.84 -4.76
N TYR A 92 -18.80 23.15 -3.65
CA TYR A 92 -19.66 21.97 -3.57
C TYR A 92 -20.25 21.73 -2.17
N THR A 93 -21.38 21.03 -2.13
CA THR A 93 -22.00 20.48 -0.91
C THR A 93 -21.90 18.96 -0.90
N MET A 94 -22.00 18.39 0.31
CA MET A 94 -22.07 16.94 0.54
C MET A 94 -23.46 16.58 1.05
N GLU A 95 -24.20 15.82 0.27
CA GLU A 95 -25.49 15.27 0.65
C GLU A 95 -25.30 13.80 1.07
N TRP A 96 -25.96 13.38 2.15
CA TRP A 96 -26.13 11.96 2.46
C TRP A 96 -27.44 11.49 1.83
N PRO A 97 -27.43 10.74 0.71
CA PRO A 97 -28.66 10.32 0.04
C PRO A 97 -29.57 9.52 0.97
N SER A 98 -30.88 9.74 0.88
CA SER A 98 -31.86 8.93 1.61
C SER A 98 -31.85 7.46 1.21
N THR A 99 -31.31 7.15 0.04
CA THR A 99 -31.07 5.77 -0.45
C THR A 99 -29.85 5.10 0.18
N ASN A 100 -28.96 5.84 0.85
CA ASN A 100 -27.80 5.24 1.50
C ASN A 100 -28.28 4.38 2.67
N PRO A 101 -27.72 3.17 2.82
CA PRO A 101 -28.06 2.32 3.94
C PRO A 101 -27.40 2.88 5.21
N GLY A 102 -28.22 3.10 6.24
CA GLY A 102 -27.77 3.50 7.57
C GLY A 102 -27.43 5.00 7.71
N PRO A 103 -26.93 5.39 8.89
CA PRO A 103 -26.69 6.79 9.20
C PRO A 103 -25.38 7.30 8.57
N PRO A 104 -25.26 8.62 8.37
CA PRO A 104 -24.02 9.22 7.91
C PRO A 104 -22.88 9.04 8.93
N PRO A 105 -21.63 8.81 8.47
CA PRO A 105 -20.48 8.54 9.35
C PRO A 105 -20.15 9.69 10.30
N LEU A 106 -20.54 10.93 9.96
CA LEU A 106 -20.33 12.11 10.80
C LEU A 106 -21.34 12.25 11.95
N THR A 107 -22.51 11.63 11.82
CA THR A 107 -23.61 11.75 12.79
C THR A 107 -23.64 10.55 13.73
N ASP A 108 -23.58 9.34 13.19
CA ASP A 108 -23.47 8.10 13.98
C ASP A 108 -22.37 7.18 13.40
N PRO A 109 -21.11 7.35 13.82
CA PRO A 109 -20.00 6.54 13.35
C PRO A 109 -20.17 5.05 13.66
N LYS A 110 -20.80 4.70 14.79
CA LYS A 110 -20.93 3.30 15.22
C LYS A 110 -22.00 2.60 14.39
N GLY A 111 -23.16 3.24 14.19
CA GLY A 111 -24.20 2.75 13.29
C GLY A 111 -23.71 2.65 11.85
N PHE A 112 -22.95 3.64 11.38
CA PHE A 112 -22.32 3.60 10.06
C PHE A 112 -21.39 2.39 9.90
N ILE A 113 -20.46 2.15 10.84
CA ILE A 113 -19.55 1.00 10.78
C ILE A 113 -20.34 -0.31 10.76
N LYS A 114 -21.36 -0.44 11.62
CA LYS A 114 -22.21 -1.64 11.66
C LYS A 114 -22.87 -1.89 10.30
N GLN A 115 -23.42 -0.86 9.66
CA GLN A 115 -24.08 -0.99 8.37
C GLN A 115 -23.09 -1.19 7.21
N ALA A 116 -21.94 -0.53 7.23
CA ALA A 116 -20.89 -0.73 6.23
C ALA A 116 -20.37 -2.18 6.27
N ALA A 117 -20.22 -2.75 7.47
CA ALA A 117 -19.80 -4.14 7.63
C ALA A 117 -20.78 -5.12 6.98
N THR A 118 -22.10 -4.95 7.14
CA THR A 118 -23.07 -5.87 6.52
C THR A 118 -23.07 -5.86 5.00
N ILE A 119 -22.56 -4.78 4.40
CA ILE A 119 -22.47 -4.61 2.95
C ILE A 119 -21.13 -5.13 2.42
N LEU A 120 -20.02 -4.78 3.07
CA LEU A 120 -18.67 -5.07 2.56
C LEU A 120 -18.17 -6.47 2.93
N ASP A 121 -18.45 -6.94 4.15
CA ASP A 121 -17.93 -8.22 4.65
C ASP A 121 -18.33 -9.42 3.77
N PRO A 122 -19.58 -9.56 3.29
CA PRO A 122 -19.94 -10.65 2.40
C PRO A 122 -19.23 -10.61 1.05
N LEU A 123 -18.83 -9.44 0.57
CA LEU A 123 -18.22 -9.27 -0.77
C LEU A 123 -16.76 -9.68 -0.81
N ILE A 124 -16.04 -9.51 0.31
CA ILE A 124 -14.60 -9.81 0.38
C ILE A 124 -14.29 -11.21 0.92
N ARG A 125 -15.32 -11.92 1.42
CA ARG A 125 -15.16 -13.29 1.87
C ARG A 125 -15.05 -14.25 0.68
N PRO A 126 -14.24 -15.32 0.81
CA PRO A 126 -14.25 -16.40 -0.18
C PRO A 126 -15.67 -16.95 -0.34
N SER A 127 -16.10 -17.15 -1.59
CA SER A 127 -17.36 -17.84 -1.87
C SER A 127 -17.30 -19.25 -1.30
N THR A 128 -18.38 -19.69 -0.65
CA THR A 128 -18.53 -21.09 -0.23
C THR A 128 -18.76 -22.03 -1.41
N GLN A 129 -19.07 -21.48 -2.59
CA GLN A 129 -19.17 -22.26 -3.82
C GLN A 129 -17.75 -22.62 -4.29
N VAL A 130 -17.45 -23.92 -4.27
CA VAL A 130 -16.26 -24.47 -4.89
C VAL A 130 -16.45 -24.38 -6.40
N ILE A 131 -15.87 -23.35 -7.02
CA ILE A 131 -15.73 -23.32 -8.48
C ILE A 131 -14.57 -24.26 -8.81
N PRO A 132 -14.77 -25.32 -9.62
CA PRO A 132 -13.68 -26.17 -10.06
C PRO A 132 -12.61 -25.29 -10.70
N ALA A 133 -11.37 -25.39 -10.22
CA ALA A 133 -10.27 -24.66 -10.85
C ALA A 133 -10.24 -25.05 -12.34
N PRO A 134 -10.23 -24.07 -13.27
CA PRO A 134 -10.07 -24.39 -14.68
C PRO A 134 -8.79 -25.20 -14.82
N THR A 135 -8.88 -26.41 -15.36
CA THR A 135 -7.75 -27.34 -15.49
C THR A 135 -6.62 -26.80 -16.37
N THR A 136 -6.87 -25.69 -17.07
CA THR A 136 -5.97 -25.03 -18.01
C THR A 136 -5.50 -23.64 -17.58
N SER A 137 -6.04 -23.05 -16.50
CA SER A 137 -5.63 -21.69 -16.13
C SER A 137 -4.20 -21.69 -15.60
N LYS A 138 -3.33 -20.93 -16.27
CA LYS A 138 -1.94 -20.74 -15.84
C LYS A 138 -1.81 -19.65 -14.78
N THR A 139 -2.84 -18.85 -14.52
CA THR A 139 -2.76 -17.70 -13.62
C THR A 139 -3.98 -17.64 -12.70
N LEU A 140 -3.73 -17.42 -11.42
CA LEU A 140 -4.72 -17.21 -10.38
C LEU A 140 -4.58 -15.79 -9.87
N VAL A 141 -5.72 -15.09 -9.78
CA VAL A 141 -5.80 -13.74 -9.23
C VAL A 141 -6.73 -13.79 -8.02
N TYR A 142 -6.21 -13.38 -6.86
CA TYR A 142 -6.97 -13.26 -5.63
C TYR A 142 -7.16 -11.77 -5.32
N PRO A 143 -8.39 -11.23 -5.44
CA PRO A 143 -8.71 -9.90 -4.95
C PRO A 143 -8.55 -9.82 -3.44
N LEU A 144 -7.88 -8.79 -2.95
CA LEU A 144 -7.53 -8.61 -1.55
C LEU A 144 -7.88 -7.20 -1.08
N PHE A 145 -8.43 -7.08 0.13
CA PHE A 145 -8.91 -5.81 0.66
C PHE A 145 -8.45 -5.58 2.09
N GLN A 146 -8.19 -4.33 2.41
CA GLN A 146 -7.97 -3.87 3.78
C GLN A 146 -9.03 -2.84 4.12
N PHE A 147 -10.02 -3.23 4.94
CA PHE A 147 -11.17 -2.40 5.37
C PHE A 147 -11.31 -2.37 6.89
N THR A 148 -10.21 -2.51 7.64
CA THR A 148 -10.16 -2.45 9.11
C THR A 148 -10.99 -1.33 9.74
N PRO A 149 -11.06 -0.09 9.19
CA PRO A 149 -11.90 0.95 9.77
C PRO A 149 -13.39 0.62 9.82
N LEU A 150 -13.86 -0.24 8.92
CA LEU A 150 -15.28 -0.56 8.70
C LEU A 150 -15.67 -1.98 9.13
N LEU A 151 -14.70 -2.87 9.35
CA LEU A 151 -14.96 -4.27 9.69
C LEU A 151 -14.62 -4.55 11.15
N LYS A 152 -15.64 -4.86 11.95
CA LYS A 152 -15.51 -5.19 13.39
C LYS A 152 -16.35 -6.44 13.70
N PRO A 153 -15.73 -7.63 13.91
CA PRO A 153 -14.28 -7.90 13.87
C PRO A 153 -13.66 -7.67 12.48
N ASP A 154 -12.35 -7.46 12.43
CA ASP A 154 -11.65 -7.20 11.17
C ASP A 154 -11.54 -8.48 10.34
N THR A 155 -12.23 -8.48 9.20
CA THR A 155 -12.25 -9.57 8.22
C THR A 155 -11.54 -9.20 6.92
N SER A 156 -10.73 -8.14 6.95
CA SER A 156 -9.82 -7.77 5.85
C SER A 156 -8.95 -8.95 5.41
N THR A 157 -8.69 -9.04 4.12
CA THR A 157 -8.03 -10.20 3.50
C THR A 157 -6.58 -9.94 3.08
N GLU A 158 -6.20 -8.67 2.86
CA GLU A 158 -4.88 -8.33 2.32
C GLU A 158 -3.73 -8.65 3.28
N LEU A 159 -3.75 -8.10 4.50
CA LEU A 159 -2.68 -8.39 5.47
C LEU A 159 -2.58 -9.89 5.82
N PRO A 160 -3.70 -10.62 6.05
CA PRO A 160 -3.64 -12.08 6.18
C PRO A 160 -3.00 -12.77 4.98
N ALA A 161 -3.33 -12.39 3.74
CA ALA A 161 -2.74 -13.00 2.55
C ALA A 161 -1.23 -12.73 2.44
N LEU A 162 -0.78 -11.50 2.68
CA LEU A 162 0.65 -11.17 2.74
C LEU A 162 1.38 -12.04 3.78
N ARG A 163 0.81 -12.14 4.99
CA ARG A 163 1.37 -13.00 6.06
C ARG A 163 1.42 -14.46 5.63
N THR A 164 0.35 -14.99 5.05
CA THR A 164 0.29 -16.37 4.57
C THR A 164 1.37 -16.65 3.53
N VAL A 165 1.57 -15.76 2.56
CA VAL A 165 2.64 -15.88 1.57
C VAL A 165 4.00 -15.91 2.27
N LEU A 166 4.32 -14.91 3.09
CA LEU A 166 5.63 -14.84 3.76
C LEU A 166 5.88 -16.02 4.70
N THR A 167 4.87 -16.47 5.45
CA THR A 167 4.94 -17.67 6.28
C THR A 167 5.13 -18.94 5.45
N ALA A 168 4.50 -19.05 4.27
CA ALA A 168 4.74 -20.19 3.39
C ALA A 168 6.19 -20.25 2.91
N LEU A 169 6.83 -19.10 2.64
CA LEU A 169 8.24 -19.02 2.24
C LEU A 169 9.22 -19.45 3.34
N THR A 170 8.79 -19.53 4.61
CA THR A 170 9.64 -20.06 5.69
C THR A 170 9.64 -21.59 5.74
N LYS A 171 8.79 -22.27 4.96
CA LYS A 171 8.69 -23.73 4.97
C LYS A 171 9.82 -24.35 4.14
N PRO A 172 10.36 -25.53 4.53
CA PRO A 172 11.44 -26.20 3.81
C PRO A 172 11.19 -26.39 2.30
N ALA A 173 9.95 -26.68 1.92
CA ALA A 173 9.57 -26.89 0.52
C ALA A 173 9.72 -25.65 -0.38
N LEU A 174 9.67 -24.44 0.21
CA LEU A 174 9.83 -23.16 -0.50
C LEU A 174 11.06 -22.39 0.00
N ALA A 175 11.91 -23.05 0.79
CA ALA A 175 13.12 -22.45 1.32
C ALA A 175 14.01 -21.97 0.19
N ARG A 176 14.79 -20.92 0.44
CA ARG A 176 15.67 -20.31 -0.57
C ARG A 176 14.92 -19.70 -1.77
N SER A 177 13.62 -19.43 -1.65
CA SER A 177 12.94 -18.51 -2.57
C SER A 177 13.64 -17.14 -2.55
N SER A 178 13.55 -16.40 -3.65
CA SER A 178 13.93 -15.00 -3.71
C SER A 178 12.71 -14.11 -3.61
N TRP A 179 12.85 -12.93 -3.03
CA TRP A 179 11.79 -11.93 -3.01
C TRP A 179 12.33 -10.53 -3.20
N THR A 180 11.49 -9.68 -3.76
CA THR A 180 11.67 -8.22 -3.80
C THR A 180 10.45 -7.56 -3.18
N PHE A 181 10.67 -6.70 -2.19
CA PHE A 181 9.61 -5.96 -1.50
C PHE A 181 9.85 -4.46 -1.70
N THR A 182 8.82 -3.72 -2.08
CA THR A 182 8.93 -2.28 -2.25
C THR A 182 7.78 -1.52 -1.61
N ALA A 183 8.12 -0.33 -1.09
CA ALA A 183 7.16 0.64 -0.58
C ALA A 183 7.72 2.05 -0.79
N GLY A 184 6.94 2.94 -1.42
CA GLY A 184 7.28 4.35 -1.59
C GLY A 184 7.54 5.08 -0.26
N TYR A 185 6.82 4.68 0.79
CA TYR A 185 7.03 5.14 2.17
C TYR A 185 7.52 3.98 3.02
N PHE A 186 8.82 3.94 3.29
CA PHE A 186 9.44 2.80 3.96
C PHE A 186 9.09 2.74 5.46
N ASN A 187 7.93 2.15 5.76
CA ASN A 187 7.44 1.94 7.12
C ASN A 187 6.68 0.60 7.25
N MET A 188 7.32 -0.50 6.88
CA MET A 188 6.75 -1.83 7.09
C MET A 188 6.54 -2.13 8.57
N THR A 189 5.52 -2.92 8.89
CA THR A 189 5.25 -3.30 10.28
C THR A 189 6.37 -4.20 10.85
N PRO A 190 6.59 -4.20 12.18
CA PRO A 190 7.55 -5.09 12.81
C PRO A 190 7.33 -6.57 12.47
N GLU A 191 6.08 -6.98 12.32
CA GLU A 191 5.69 -8.34 11.97
C GLU A 191 6.05 -8.72 10.53
N VAL A 192 5.71 -7.87 9.55
CA VAL A 192 6.10 -8.09 8.14
C VAL A 192 7.62 -8.15 8.02
N ARG A 193 8.34 -7.26 8.72
CA ARG A 193 9.80 -7.32 8.80
C ARG A 193 10.29 -8.66 9.35
N SER A 194 9.74 -9.12 10.48
CA SER A 194 10.15 -10.39 11.08
C SER A 194 9.89 -11.58 10.15
N LEU A 195 8.76 -11.59 9.44
CA LEU A 195 8.44 -12.63 8.47
C LEU A 195 9.41 -12.61 7.27
N LEU A 196 9.70 -11.43 6.71
CA LEU A 196 10.69 -11.28 5.63
C LEU A 196 12.06 -11.83 6.04
N LEU A 197 12.54 -11.50 7.25
CA LEU A 197 13.80 -12.04 7.77
C LEU A 197 13.73 -13.56 7.98
N ALA A 198 12.60 -14.08 8.47
CA ALA A 198 12.40 -15.50 8.73
C ALA A 198 12.35 -16.36 7.45
N THR A 199 12.13 -15.77 6.27
CA THR A 199 12.16 -16.51 4.99
C THR A 199 13.54 -17.10 4.66
N ASN A 200 14.63 -16.59 5.25
CA ASN A 200 16.01 -16.98 4.94
C ASN A 200 16.25 -17.14 3.41
N PRO A 201 16.06 -16.05 2.64
CA PRO A 201 15.91 -16.15 1.20
C PRO A 201 17.23 -16.50 0.51
N ALA A 202 17.15 -16.98 -0.74
CA ALA A 202 18.36 -16.99 -1.60
C ALA A 202 18.83 -15.57 -1.89
N ARG A 203 17.88 -14.66 -2.12
CA ARG A 203 18.09 -13.24 -2.33
C ARG A 203 16.83 -12.47 -1.90
N GLY A 204 16.98 -11.54 -0.98
CA GLY A 204 15.94 -10.59 -0.59
C GLY A 204 16.34 -9.17 -1.00
N THR A 205 15.45 -8.43 -1.66
CA THR A 205 15.69 -7.03 -2.01
C THR A 205 14.58 -6.18 -1.45
N VAL A 206 14.94 -5.12 -0.73
CA VAL A 206 14.01 -4.05 -0.38
C VAL A 206 14.33 -2.83 -1.23
N ILE A 207 13.32 -2.24 -1.88
CA ILE A 207 13.46 -0.99 -2.63
C ILE A 207 12.60 0.09 -1.95
N ALA A 208 13.24 1.18 -1.52
CA ALA A 208 12.59 2.32 -0.91
C ALA A 208 12.90 3.61 -1.69
N ALA A 209 12.07 4.64 -1.53
CA ALA A 209 12.39 5.96 -2.05
C ALA A 209 13.60 6.55 -1.32
N SER A 210 14.59 7.05 -2.05
CA SER A 210 15.58 7.94 -1.45
C SER A 210 14.91 9.19 -0.88
N PRO A 211 15.43 9.83 0.18
CA PRO A 211 14.93 11.10 0.68
C PRO A 211 14.70 12.15 -0.41
N TRP A 212 15.58 12.24 -1.42
CA TRP A 212 15.45 13.17 -2.54
C TRP A 212 14.44 12.77 -3.62
N ALA A 213 13.98 11.52 -3.60
CA ALA A 213 12.89 11.03 -4.46
C ALA A 213 11.58 10.84 -3.66
N ASN A 214 11.53 11.33 -2.43
CA ASN A 214 10.34 11.26 -1.59
C ASN A 214 9.44 12.47 -1.83
N GLY A 215 8.14 12.26 -2.02
CA GLY A 215 7.19 13.36 -2.26
C GLY A 215 7.10 14.42 -1.15
N PHE A 216 7.57 14.12 0.06
CA PHE A 216 7.60 15.06 1.18
C PHE A 216 8.92 15.83 1.32
N TYR A 217 9.91 15.57 0.46
CA TYR A 217 11.18 16.28 0.49
C TYR A 217 10.97 17.79 0.27
N GLY A 218 11.55 18.60 1.15
CA GLY A 218 11.39 20.06 1.14
C GLY A 218 10.02 20.57 1.60
N SER A 219 9.11 19.70 2.05
CA SER A 219 7.82 20.13 2.60
C SER A 219 8.00 20.94 3.88
N LYS A 220 7.16 21.97 4.08
CA LYS A 220 7.18 22.80 5.29
C LYS A 220 6.53 22.06 6.47
N GLY A 221 7.08 22.24 7.67
CA GLY A 221 6.49 21.71 8.91
C GLY A 221 6.74 20.22 9.12
N VAL A 222 5.80 19.55 9.81
CA VAL A 222 5.98 18.16 10.27
C VAL A 222 6.15 17.16 9.12
N SER A 223 5.47 17.37 7.99
CA SER A 223 5.60 16.49 6.82
C SER A 223 7.01 16.52 6.22
N GLY A 224 7.74 17.63 6.34
CA GLY A 224 9.15 17.72 5.92
C GLY A 224 10.10 16.81 6.70
N MET A 225 9.68 16.28 7.86
CA MET A 225 10.46 15.33 8.65
C MET A 225 10.32 13.89 8.18
N LEU A 226 9.34 13.59 7.31
CA LEU A 226 9.04 12.23 6.85
C LEU A 226 10.20 11.55 6.10
N PRO A 227 10.91 12.22 5.17
CA PRO A 227 12.06 11.60 4.52
C PRO A 227 13.11 11.14 5.53
N ALA A 228 13.43 11.96 6.54
CA ALA A 228 14.38 11.60 7.59
C ALA A 228 13.86 10.47 8.50
N ALA A 229 12.54 10.42 8.76
CA ALA A 229 11.93 9.31 9.47
C ALA A 229 12.10 7.98 8.72
N TYR A 230 11.89 7.97 7.40
CA TYR A 230 12.10 6.78 6.58
C TYR A 230 13.58 6.38 6.49
N THR A 231 14.51 7.34 6.48
CA THR A 231 15.95 7.09 6.63
C THR A 231 16.26 6.34 7.93
N LEU A 232 15.64 6.73 9.05
CA LEU A 232 15.82 6.03 10.33
C LEU A 232 15.28 4.59 10.27
N LEU A 233 14.11 4.39 9.66
CA LEU A 233 13.51 3.06 9.53
C LEU A 233 14.34 2.15 8.61
N SER A 234 14.89 2.70 7.55
CA SER A 234 15.82 2.05 6.62
C SER A 234 17.08 1.56 7.33
N ARG A 235 17.71 2.41 8.14
CA ARG A 235 18.84 2.01 9.00
C ARG A 235 18.47 0.90 9.98
N ARG A 236 17.31 1.01 10.64
CA ARG A 236 16.83 -0.02 11.59
C ARG A 236 16.57 -1.36 10.90
N PHE A 237 16.14 -1.34 9.64
CA PHE A 237 15.98 -2.55 8.84
C PHE A 237 17.33 -3.23 8.58
N LEU A 238 18.34 -2.48 8.12
CA LEU A 238 19.69 -3.01 7.94
C LEU A 238 20.31 -3.54 9.25
N ASP A 239 20.10 -2.84 10.37
CA ASP A 239 20.52 -3.33 11.68
C ASP A 239 19.83 -4.66 12.04
N ALA A 240 18.55 -4.83 11.71
CA ALA A 240 17.83 -6.08 11.94
C ALA A 240 18.34 -7.22 11.05
N VAL A 241 18.58 -6.95 9.75
CA VAL A 241 19.19 -7.90 8.80
C VAL A 241 20.55 -8.39 9.32
N SER A 242 21.40 -7.47 9.77
CA SER A 242 22.72 -7.80 10.29
C SER A 242 22.66 -8.64 11.57
N ARG A 243 21.71 -8.38 12.48
CA ARG A 243 21.55 -9.15 13.72
C ARG A 243 21.16 -10.60 13.48
N VAL A 244 20.42 -10.89 12.42
CA VAL A 244 20.03 -12.26 12.04
C VAL A 244 21.01 -12.92 11.09
N GLY A 245 22.16 -12.28 10.80
CA GLY A 245 23.21 -12.84 9.96
C GLY A 245 22.90 -12.89 8.47
N LEU A 246 21.92 -12.09 8.00
CA LEU A 246 21.44 -12.15 6.62
C LEU A 246 21.98 -11.04 5.70
N SER A 247 23.05 -10.34 6.10
CA SER A 247 23.61 -9.20 5.35
C SER A 247 24.08 -9.54 3.93
N GLN A 248 24.40 -10.80 3.66
CA GLN A 248 24.82 -11.26 2.32
C GLN A 248 23.62 -11.67 1.45
N GLN A 249 22.46 -11.96 2.05
CA GLN A 249 21.27 -12.43 1.35
C GLN A 249 20.25 -11.32 1.14
N ILE A 250 20.17 -10.35 2.07
CA ILE A 250 19.15 -9.30 2.05
C ILE A 250 19.82 -7.94 1.84
N THR A 251 19.40 -7.25 0.78
CA THR A 251 19.88 -5.92 0.41
C THR A 251 18.77 -4.89 0.54
N LEU A 252 19.13 -3.67 0.96
CA LEU A 252 18.26 -2.50 0.87
C LEU A 252 18.79 -1.59 -0.23
N LYS A 253 17.91 -1.12 -1.09
CA LYS A 253 18.20 -0.16 -2.15
C LYS A 253 17.35 1.08 -2.01
N GLU A 254 17.94 2.24 -2.30
CA GLU A 254 17.23 3.50 -2.44
C GLU A 254 17.11 3.88 -3.91
N TRP A 255 15.87 4.12 -4.36
CA TRP A 255 15.57 4.61 -5.68
C TRP A 255 15.71 6.13 -5.74
N ARG A 256 16.43 6.65 -6.75
CA ARG A 256 16.54 8.09 -7.02
C ARG A 256 16.82 8.37 -8.49
N ARG A 257 15.94 9.13 -9.14
CA ARG A 257 16.19 9.78 -10.44
C ARG A 257 16.05 11.29 -10.30
N GLY A 258 17.18 11.98 -10.13
CA GLY A 258 17.21 13.42 -9.82
C GLY A 258 16.75 13.74 -8.39
N THR A 259 16.30 14.98 -8.18
CA THR A 259 15.76 15.45 -6.89
C THR A 259 14.38 16.01 -7.13
N VAL A 260 13.39 15.63 -6.32
CA VAL A 260 12.04 16.19 -6.44
C VAL A 260 12.07 17.72 -6.30
N ASN A 261 11.22 18.38 -7.09
CA ASN A 261 11.16 19.84 -7.24
C ASN A 261 12.34 20.47 -8.02
N GLU A 262 13.25 19.67 -8.58
CA GLU A 262 14.27 20.11 -9.53
C GLU A 262 13.94 19.60 -10.95
N PRO A 263 14.41 20.29 -12.02
CA PRO A 263 14.23 19.82 -13.40
C PRO A 263 14.76 18.38 -13.59
N GLY A 264 13.93 17.52 -14.19
CA GLY A 264 14.28 16.09 -14.38
C GLY A 264 14.19 15.23 -13.12
N GLY A 265 13.73 15.80 -12.00
CA GLY A 265 13.51 15.09 -10.75
C GLY A 265 12.23 14.25 -10.74
N TRP A 266 12.35 13.02 -10.28
CA TRP A 266 11.24 12.08 -10.13
C TRP A 266 11.03 11.69 -8.67
N THR A 267 9.79 11.35 -8.34
CA THR A 267 9.45 10.72 -7.06
C THR A 267 9.20 9.23 -7.21
N TYR A 268 9.46 8.45 -6.16
CA TYR A 268 9.22 7.01 -6.12
C TYR A 268 8.03 6.65 -5.24
N HIS A 269 7.10 5.87 -5.78
CA HIS A 269 5.86 5.51 -5.10
C HIS A 269 5.37 4.10 -5.40
N ALA A 270 6.15 3.27 -6.10
CA ALA A 270 5.80 1.87 -6.31
C ALA A 270 5.70 1.11 -4.98
N LYS A 271 4.78 0.15 -4.92
CA LYS A 271 4.61 -0.77 -3.79
C LYS A 271 4.34 -2.18 -4.29
N GLY A 272 4.76 -3.18 -3.51
CA GLY A 272 4.40 -4.56 -3.77
C GLY A 272 5.42 -5.58 -3.32
N LEU A 273 5.15 -6.82 -3.68
CA LEU A 273 5.99 -7.99 -3.46
C LEU A 273 6.14 -8.76 -4.77
N TRP A 274 7.32 -9.28 -5.03
CA TRP A 274 7.60 -10.29 -6.05
C TRP A 274 8.28 -11.46 -5.37
N VAL A 275 7.92 -12.68 -5.75
CA VAL A 275 8.57 -13.89 -5.27
C VAL A 275 8.91 -14.78 -6.45
N THR A 276 10.17 -15.21 -6.49
CA THR A 276 10.69 -16.25 -7.38
C THR A 276 10.90 -17.51 -6.55
N LEU A 277 10.17 -18.58 -6.85
CA LEU A 277 10.28 -19.83 -6.11
C LEU A 277 11.57 -20.57 -6.48
N PRO A 278 11.98 -21.58 -5.69
CA PRO A 278 13.21 -22.32 -5.97
C PRO A 278 13.15 -23.00 -7.34
N GLY A 279 14.19 -22.82 -8.14
CA GLY A 279 14.29 -23.38 -9.50
C GLY A 279 13.58 -22.57 -10.58
N GLU A 280 12.93 -21.46 -10.25
CA GLU A 280 12.35 -20.53 -11.24
C GLU A 280 13.36 -19.43 -11.60
N GLU A 281 13.29 -18.96 -12.85
CA GLU A 281 14.16 -17.88 -13.34
C GLU A 281 13.57 -16.48 -13.16
N ALA A 282 12.25 -16.38 -13.00
CA ALA A 282 11.51 -15.12 -12.89
C ALA A 282 10.36 -15.23 -11.88
N PRO A 283 9.86 -14.10 -11.34
CA PRO A 283 8.81 -14.11 -10.33
C PRO A 283 7.52 -14.79 -10.81
N SER A 284 7.01 -15.74 -10.03
CA SER A 284 5.74 -16.42 -10.25
C SER A 284 4.62 -15.94 -9.33
N ILE A 285 4.95 -15.14 -8.31
CA ILE A 285 4.00 -14.57 -7.37
C ILE A 285 4.24 -13.07 -7.26
N THR A 286 3.19 -12.25 -7.35
CA THR A 286 3.27 -10.82 -7.05
C THR A 286 2.05 -10.30 -6.30
N LEU A 287 2.26 -9.28 -5.46
CA LEU A 287 1.20 -8.45 -4.88
C LEU A 287 1.26 -7.06 -5.53
N VAL A 288 0.13 -6.57 -6.01
CA VAL A 288 -0.03 -5.24 -6.62
C VAL A 288 -1.30 -4.57 -6.10
N GLY A 289 -1.29 -3.25 -5.93
CA GLY A 289 -2.46 -2.49 -5.54
C GLY A 289 -2.12 -1.19 -4.83
N SER A 290 -3.05 -0.73 -4.01
CA SER A 290 -2.97 0.60 -3.39
C SER A 290 -2.22 0.64 -2.06
N SER A 291 -2.01 -0.51 -1.41
CA SER A 291 -1.43 -0.56 -0.07
C SER A 291 0.00 -0.04 -0.03
N ASN A 292 0.31 0.77 0.97
CA ASN A 292 1.68 1.15 1.30
C ASN A 292 2.36 0.13 2.23
N TYR A 293 1.63 -0.91 2.66
CA TYR A 293 2.08 -1.91 3.63
C TYR A 293 2.53 -1.31 4.97
N THR A 294 1.93 -0.17 5.35
CA THR A 294 2.25 0.59 6.57
C THR A 294 1.22 0.33 7.66
N LYS A 295 1.54 0.76 8.88
CA LYS A 295 0.55 0.80 9.98
C LYS A 295 -0.73 1.54 9.59
N ARG A 296 -0.63 2.59 8.76
CA ARG A 296 -1.77 3.39 8.32
C ARG A 296 -2.68 2.60 7.38
N SER A 297 -2.10 1.93 6.39
CA SER A 297 -2.84 1.04 5.48
C SER A 297 -3.64 -0.02 6.25
N TYR A 298 -3.06 -0.59 7.30
CA TYR A 298 -3.71 -1.66 8.09
C TYR A 298 -4.59 -1.21 9.26
N SER A 299 -4.79 0.09 9.46
CA SER A 299 -5.61 0.56 10.57
C SER A 299 -6.58 1.68 10.24
N LEU A 300 -6.31 2.46 9.18
CA LEU A 300 -7.05 3.69 8.90
C LEU A 300 -7.60 3.78 7.47
N ASP A 301 -6.95 3.17 6.48
CA ASP A 301 -7.34 3.32 5.07
C ASP A 301 -8.20 2.16 4.56
N LEU A 302 -8.94 2.42 3.47
CA LEU A 302 -9.56 1.39 2.64
C LEU A 302 -8.65 1.09 1.45
N GLU A 303 -8.08 -0.11 1.39
CA GLU A 303 -7.11 -0.51 0.35
C GLU A 303 -7.64 -1.68 -0.49
N ALA A 304 -7.24 -1.72 -1.76
CA ALA A 304 -7.53 -2.82 -2.68
C ALA A 304 -6.25 -3.28 -3.38
N ASN A 305 -6.04 -4.59 -3.40
CA ASN A 305 -4.86 -5.24 -3.95
C ASN A 305 -5.27 -6.54 -4.66
N ALA A 306 -4.34 -7.10 -5.42
CA ALA A 306 -4.45 -8.41 -6.02
C ALA A 306 -3.17 -9.21 -5.72
N LEU A 307 -3.34 -10.45 -5.26
CA LEU A 307 -2.29 -11.46 -5.27
C LEU A 307 -2.40 -12.23 -6.57
N ILE A 308 -1.34 -12.22 -7.37
CA ILE A 308 -1.24 -12.94 -8.63
C ILE A 308 -0.27 -14.10 -8.42
N VAL A 309 -0.69 -15.31 -8.78
CA VAL A 309 0.13 -16.52 -8.82
C VAL A 309 0.07 -17.08 -10.22
N THR A 310 1.20 -17.29 -10.87
CA THR A 310 1.24 -17.66 -12.29
C THR A 310 2.27 -18.75 -12.60
N ARG A 311 1.93 -19.60 -13.57
CA ARG A 311 2.82 -20.51 -14.29
C ARG A 311 2.96 -20.12 -15.77
N ASP A 312 2.31 -19.03 -16.18
CA ASP A 312 2.46 -18.47 -17.51
C ASP A 312 3.85 -17.85 -17.67
N GLN A 313 4.65 -18.40 -18.57
CA GLN A 313 6.06 -18.04 -18.73
C GLN A 313 6.25 -16.59 -19.21
N GLU A 314 5.35 -16.08 -20.05
CA GLU A 314 5.43 -14.71 -20.54
C GLU A 314 5.07 -13.73 -19.43
N LEU A 315 4.04 -14.01 -18.63
CA LEU A 315 3.73 -13.19 -17.46
C LEU A 315 4.87 -13.21 -16.44
N MET A 316 5.46 -14.38 -16.15
CA MET A 316 6.63 -14.48 -15.26
C MET A 316 7.79 -13.60 -15.77
N ARG A 317 8.11 -13.68 -17.07
CA ARG A 317 9.14 -12.86 -17.71
C ARG A 317 8.85 -11.36 -17.56
N ARG A 318 7.60 -10.93 -17.82
CA ARG A 318 7.17 -9.53 -17.67
C ARG A 318 7.23 -9.04 -16.22
N LEU A 319 6.93 -9.90 -15.25
CA LEU A 319 7.09 -9.58 -13.82
C LEU A 319 8.58 -9.42 -13.46
N GLY A 320 9.45 -10.24 -14.03
CA GLY A 320 10.90 -10.08 -13.89
C GLY A 320 11.43 -8.78 -14.50
N ASP A 321 10.93 -8.41 -15.68
CA ASP A 321 11.26 -7.13 -16.32
C ASP A 321 10.78 -5.94 -15.46
N GLU A 322 9.54 -5.99 -14.94
CA GLU A 322 9.01 -4.98 -14.03
C GLU A 322 9.91 -4.83 -12.79
N GLU A 323 10.26 -5.94 -12.14
CA GLU A 323 11.15 -5.95 -10.96
C GLU A 323 12.53 -5.35 -11.28
N LYS A 324 13.07 -5.63 -12.46
CA LYS A 324 14.36 -5.10 -12.92
C LYS A 324 14.29 -3.60 -13.22
N TRP A 325 13.25 -3.13 -13.90
CA TRP A 325 13.06 -1.71 -14.22
C TRP A 325 12.89 -0.86 -12.95
N LEU A 326 12.19 -1.37 -11.93
CA LEU A 326 12.10 -0.71 -10.64
C LEU A 326 13.46 -0.53 -9.94
N GLN A 327 14.48 -1.26 -10.36
CA GLN A 327 15.83 -1.17 -9.80
C GLN A 327 16.81 -0.34 -10.66
N GLU A 328 16.40 0.15 -11.84
CA GLU A 328 17.27 0.88 -12.77
C GLU A 328 17.95 2.09 -12.11
N TYR A 329 17.21 2.83 -11.29
CA TYR A 329 17.70 4.00 -10.55
C TYR A 329 17.90 3.71 -9.05
N ALA A 330 18.04 2.43 -8.66
CA ALA A 330 18.14 2.02 -7.28
C ALA A 330 19.59 1.67 -6.89
N THR A 331 20.11 2.34 -5.86
CA THR A 331 21.48 2.14 -5.36
C THR A 331 21.45 1.33 -4.06
N VAL A 332 22.38 0.38 -3.91
CA VAL A 332 22.52 -0.40 -2.66
C VAL A 332 22.94 0.53 -1.53
N MET A 333 22.30 0.36 -0.37
CA MET A 333 22.56 1.14 0.82
C MET A 333 23.22 0.30 1.90
N GLU A 334 24.33 0.79 2.43
CA GLU A 334 25.03 0.20 3.56
C GLU A 334 24.74 0.97 4.86
N ARG A 335 25.11 0.38 6.00
CA ARG A 335 24.91 1.02 7.32
C ARG A 335 25.65 2.36 7.41
N ASP A 336 26.82 2.45 6.80
CA ASP A 336 27.68 3.64 6.84
C ASP A 336 27.14 4.79 5.99
N ASP A 337 26.36 4.49 4.95
CA ASP A 337 25.65 5.53 4.19
C ASP A 337 24.69 6.34 5.05
N TYR A 338 24.10 5.71 6.07
CA TYR A 338 23.20 6.37 7.02
C TYR A 338 23.94 7.13 8.15
N ALA A 339 25.27 7.04 8.20
CA ALA A 339 26.11 7.79 9.14
C ALA A 339 26.57 9.16 8.59
N LYS A 340 26.47 9.35 7.26
CA LYS A 340 26.82 10.59 6.55
C LYS A 340 26.02 11.79 7.06
N VAL A 341 26.62 12.98 7.04
CA VAL A 341 26.10 14.19 7.70
C VAL A 341 24.72 14.60 7.16
N ASP A 342 24.54 14.56 5.85
CA ASP A 342 23.29 14.81 5.12
C ASP A 342 22.20 13.76 5.39
N ARG A 343 22.55 12.66 6.07
CA ARG A 343 21.68 11.51 6.37
C ARG A 343 21.41 11.37 7.87
N ARG A 344 22.06 12.17 8.72
CA ARG A 344 21.88 12.12 10.18
C ARG A 344 20.51 12.64 10.58
N VAL A 345 19.69 11.73 11.09
CA VAL A 345 18.36 12.03 11.61
C VAL A 345 18.47 12.78 12.93
N GLY A 346 18.06 14.05 12.93
CA GLY A 346 18.08 14.94 14.10
C GLY A 346 17.17 14.46 15.24
N LEU A 347 17.48 14.89 16.46
CA LEU A 347 16.74 14.49 17.68
C LEU A 347 15.26 14.89 17.61
N HIS A 348 14.96 16.06 17.03
CA HIS A 348 13.59 16.56 16.84
C HIS A 348 12.74 15.62 15.99
N VAL A 349 13.30 15.00 14.94
CA VAL A 349 12.59 14.00 14.11
C VAL A 349 12.25 12.76 14.94
N ARG A 350 13.20 12.28 15.76
CA ARG A 350 12.99 11.11 16.62
C ARG A 350 11.89 11.35 17.65
N ILE A 351 11.89 12.53 18.27
CA ILE A 351 10.86 12.96 19.23
C ILE A 351 9.51 13.10 18.52
N ALA A 352 9.46 13.71 17.33
CA ALA A 352 8.23 13.86 16.56
C ALA A 352 7.62 12.51 16.18
N MET A 353 8.42 11.55 15.69
CA MET A 353 7.95 10.19 15.41
C MET A 353 7.38 9.50 16.67
N TRP A 354 8.05 9.66 17.81
CA TRP A 354 7.59 9.11 19.09
C TRP A 354 6.26 9.74 19.53
N LEU A 355 6.12 11.07 19.43
CA LEU A 355 4.88 11.78 19.74
C LEU A 355 3.72 11.35 18.83
N VAL A 356 3.94 11.23 17.51
CA VAL A 356 2.89 10.77 16.59
C VAL A 356 2.44 9.35 16.94
N THR A 357 3.38 8.47 17.30
CA THR A 357 3.05 7.10 17.72
C THR A 357 2.17 7.08 18.97
N ILE A 358 2.48 7.93 19.97
CA ILE A 358 1.72 8.04 21.22
C ILE A 358 0.33 8.63 21.01
N LEU A 359 0.21 9.62 20.12
CA LEU A 359 -1.06 10.30 19.82
C LEU A 359 -1.98 9.47 18.92
N GLY A 360 -1.65 8.19 18.67
CA GLY A 360 -2.45 7.29 17.85
C GLY A 360 -2.30 7.49 16.35
N GLY A 361 -1.36 8.33 15.91
CA GLY A 361 -0.99 8.45 14.52
C GLY A 361 -0.27 7.20 14.01
N ALA A 362 -0.48 6.91 12.73
CA ALA A 362 0.18 5.81 12.05
C ALA A 362 1.29 6.36 11.16
N LEU A 363 2.39 6.80 11.79
CA LEU A 363 3.60 7.22 11.10
C LEU A 363 4.67 6.14 11.02
#